data_AF-A0A257YY98-F1
#
_entry.id   AF-A0A257YY98-F1
#
_cell.length_a   1.000
_cell.length_b   1.000
_cell.length_c   1.000
_cell.angle_alpha   90.00
_cell.angle_beta   90.00
_cell.angle_gamma   90.00
#
_symmetry.space_group_name_H-M   'P 1'
#
loop_
_entity.id
_entity.type
_entity.pdbx_description
1 polymer ?
#
loop_
_entity_poly.entity_id
_entity_poly.type
_entity_poly.pdbx_seq_one_letter_code
_entity_poly.pdbx_strand_id
1 'polypeptide(L)'
;MSDFFKGIPVIKYEGPSSRNEFAFRHYNPDELILGKRMEDHLRFAVAYWHSFAWPGGDPFGGQTFERPWFGDTMALARLKADVAFEMFDILGQ
;
A
#
# COMPACT_ATOMS: atom_id res chain seq x y z
N MET A 1 10.62 12.01 -0.49
CA MET A 1 10.24 10.69 0.06
C MET A 1 9.96 10.91 1.54
N SER A 2 8.76 10.53 1.98
CA SER A 2 8.40 10.52 3.40
C SER A 2 9.11 9.38 4.13
N ASP A 3 9.10 9.44 5.47
CA ASP A 3 9.60 8.37 6.35
C ASP A 3 8.44 7.59 6.99
N PHE A 4 7.23 7.63 6.40
CA PHE A 4 6.03 7.14 7.06
C PHE A 4 6.03 5.61 7.23
N PHE A 5 6.53 4.87 6.23
CA PHE A 5 6.65 3.41 6.30
C PHE A 5 8.08 2.97 6.64
N LYS A 6 8.87 3.83 7.29
CA LYS A 6 10.25 3.50 7.68
C LYS A 6 10.30 2.19 8.47
N GLY A 7 11.12 1.26 7.98
CA GLY A 7 11.27 -0.07 8.57
C GLY A 7 10.47 -1.16 7.86
N ILE A 8 9.56 -0.81 6.95
CA ILE A 8 8.90 -1.77 6.07
C ILE A 8 9.77 -1.94 4.80
N PRO A 9 10.26 -3.16 4.51
CA PRO A 9 11.01 -3.41 3.28
C PRO A 9 10.07 -3.47 2.07
N VAL A 10 10.62 -3.34 0.86
CA VAL A 10 9.89 -3.68 -0.36
C VAL A 10 9.47 -5.15 -0.29
N ILE A 11 8.18 -5.41 -0.48
CA ILE A 11 7.56 -6.73 -0.32
C ILE A 11 7.92 -7.59 -1.52
N LYS A 12 8.47 -8.78 -1.25
CA LYS A 12 8.89 -9.74 -2.27
C LYS A 12 8.13 -11.05 -2.16
N TYR A 13 8.10 -11.80 -3.24
CA TYR A 13 7.63 -13.18 -3.21
C TYR A 13 8.65 -14.09 -2.51
N GLU A 14 8.19 -14.87 -1.52
CA GLU A 14 9.00 -15.86 -0.81
C GLU A 14 8.37 -17.27 -0.80
N GLY A 15 7.19 -17.43 -1.38
CA GLY A 15 6.49 -18.71 -1.49
C GLY A 15 5.58 -19.05 -0.30
N PRO A 16 4.77 -20.13 -0.46
CA PRO A 16 3.63 -20.42 0.41
C PRO A 16 4.02 -20.83 1.83
N SER A 17 5.24 -21.30 2.04
CA SER A 17 5.76 -21.68 3.35
C SER A 17 6.38 -20.52 4.12
N SER A 18 6.51 -19.32 3.53
CA SER A 18 7.14 -18.19 4.22
C SER A 18 6.40 -17.81 5.50
N ARG A 19 7.19 -17.56 6.54
CA ARG A 19 6.75 -17.02 7.84
C ARG A 19 7.05 -15.53 7.96
N ASN A 20 7.70 -14.92 6.97
CA ASN A 20 7.93 -13.48 6.93
C ASN A 20 6.58 -12.76 6.80
N GLU A 21 6.36 -11.77 7.66
CA GLU A 21 5.14 -10.95 7.62
C GLU A 21 5.16 -9.95 6.46
N PHE A 22 6.36 -9.57 6.00
CA PHE A 22 6.57 -8.63 4.88
C PHE A 22 6.96 -9.36 3.58
N ALA A 23 6.24 -10.43 3.25
CA ALA A 23 6.44 -11.18 2.01
C ALA A 23 5.11 -11.67 1.39
N PHE A 24 5.07 -11.68 0.06
CA PHE A 24 4.01 -12.36 -0.67
C PHE A 24 4.23 -13.87 -0.65
N ARG A 25 3.18 -14.60 -0.26
CA ARG A 25 3.18 -16.08 -0.23
C ARG A 25 2.75 -16.70 -1.55
N HIS A 26 1.94 -15.98 -2.32
CA HIS A 26 1.30 -16.47 -3.54
C HIS A 26 1.39 -15.52 -4.72
N TYR A 27 1.63 -14.23 -4.46
CA TYR A 27 1.78 -13.26 -5.53
C TYR A 27 3.25 -13.20 -5.95
N ASN A 28 3.56 -13.80 -7.10
CA ASN A 28 4.82 -13.64 -7.81
C ASN A 28 4.53 -12.89 -9.12
N PRO A 29 4.90 -11.60 -9.25
CA PRO A 29 4.54 -10.78 -10.41
C PRO A 29 5.04 -11.39 -11.74
N ASP A 30 6.19 -12.07 -11.71
CA ASP A 30 6.84 -12.67 -12.88
C ASP A 30 6.35 -14.09 -13.23
N GLU A 31 5.53 -14.70 -12.38
CA GLU A 31 5.02 -16.04 -12.64
C GLU A 31 4.13 -16.04 -13.90
N LEU A 32 4.45 -16.94 -14.84
CA LEU A 32 3.67 -17.11 -16.07
C LEU A 32 2.50 -18.06 -15.82
N ILE A 33 1.28 -17.49 -15.85
CA ILE A 33 0.03 -18.25 -15.79
C ILE A 33 -0.59 -18.24 -17.18
N LEU A 34 -0.69 -19.41 -17.80
CA LEU A 34 -1.23 -19.58 -19.15
C LEU A 34 -0.60 -18.62 -20.18
N GLY A 35 0.71 -18.40 -20.07
CA GLY A 35 1.48 -17.56 -21.00
C GLY A 35 1.47 -16.06 -20.72
N LYS A 36 0.93 -15.60 -19.59
CA LYS A 36 0.89 -14.18 -19.20
C LYS A 36 1.33 -14.01 -17.74
N ARG A 37 2.09 -12.94 -17.45
CA ARG A 37 2.61 -12.67 -16.10
C ARG A 37 1.46 -12.44 -15.12
N MET A 38 1.62 -12.87 -13.88
CA MET A 38 0.59 -12.75 -12.84
C MET A 38 0.17 -11.29 -12.63
N GLU A 39 1.12 -10.34 -12.68
CA GLU A 39 0.79 -8.91 -12.56
C GLU A 39 -0.10 -8.40 -13.70
N ASP A 40 0.10 -8.90 -14.92
CA ASP A 40 -0.71 -8.48 -16.07
C ASP A 40 -2.13 -9.06 -16.01
N HIS A 41 -2.31 -10.18 -15.32
CA HIS A 41 -3.63 -10.76 -15.05
C HIS A 41 -4.38 -9.97 -13.98
N LEU A 42 -3.72 -9.71 -12.86
CA LEU A 42 -4.36 -9.16 -11.67
C LEU A 42 -4.50 -7.64 -11.74
N ARG A 43 -3.48 -6.95 -12.27
CA ARG A 43 -3.44 -5.49 -12.44
C ARG A 43 -3.89 -4.77 -11.18
N PHE A 44 -3.24 -5.10 -10.06
CA PHE A 44 -3.61 -4.57 -8.76
C PHE A 44 -3.54 -3.04 -8.75
N ALA A 45 -4.40 -2.46 -7.92
CA ALA A 45 -4.47 -1.02 -7.72
C ALA A 45 -4.82 -0.75 -6.26
N VAL A 46 -4.28 0.33 -5.73
CA VAL A 46 -4.60 0.78 -4.37
C VAL A 46 -5.72 1.82 -4.43
N ALA A 47 -6.76 1.60 -3.62
CA ALA A 47 -7.85 2.55 -3.44
C ALA A 47 -7.42 3.75 -2.59
N TYR A 48 -7.11 4.88 -3.23
CA TYR A 48 -6.58 6.08 -2.55
C TYR A 48 -7.49 6.58 -1.40
N TRP A 49 -8.81 6.51 -1.57
CA TRP A 49 -9.77 7.02 -0.58
C TRP A 49 -9.73 6.20 0.72
N HIS A 50 -9.78 4.87 0.62
CA HIS A 50 -9.69 4.00 1.80
C HIS A 50 -8.29 4.01 2.41
N SER A 51 -7.25 3.98 1.56
CA SER A 51 -5.88 3.85 2.03
C SER A 51 -5.31 5.12 2.66
N PHE A 52 -5.71 6.31 2.21
CA PHE A 52 -5.08 7.57 2.65
C PHE A 52 -6.04 8.68 3.11
N ALA A 53 -7.31 8.65 2.71
CA ALA A 53 -8.25 9.73 3.03
C ALA A 53 -9.23 9.40 4.16
N TRP A 54 -9.65 8.14 4.32
CA TRP A 54 -10.58 7.75 5.36
C TRP A 54 -9.92 7.80 6.75
N PRO A 55 -10.48 8.55 7.72
CA PRO A 55 -9.85 8.77 9.03
C PRO A 55 -10.19 7.68 10.07
N GLY A 56 -10.83 6.58 9.66
CA GLY A 56 -11.17 5.47 10.55
C GLY A 56 -12.41 5.70 11.42
N GLY A 57 -13.27 6.66 11.06
CA GLY A 57 -14.55 6.90 11.73
C GLY A 57 -15.70 6.07 11.17
N ASP A 58 -16.75 5.92 11.97
CA ASP A 58 -17.97 5.19 11.65
C ASP A 58 -19.23 5.97 12.12
N PRO A 59 -20.46 5.50 11.88
CA PRO A 59 -21.67 6.23 12.29
C PRO A 59 -21.82 6.48 13.80
N PHE A 60 -21.03 5.81 14.63
CA PHE A 60 -21.11 5.83 16.09
C PHE A 60 -19.84 6.39 16.76
N GLY A 61 -18.79 6.72 15.99
CA GLY A 61 -17.50 7.17 16.49
C GLY A 61 -16.69 7.98 15.48
N GLY A 62 -15.86 8.89 16.01
CA GLY A 62 -15.04 9.81 15.20
C GLY A 62 -13.74 9.19 14.66
N GLN A 63 -12.83 10.06 14.23
CA GLN A 63 -11.51 9.70 13.72
C GLN A 63 -10.71 8.85 14.72
N THR A 64 -10.10 7.78 14.20
CA THR A 64 -9.22 6.87 14.96
C THR A 64 -7.82 6.79 14.38
N PHE A 65 -7.63 7.15 13.12
CA PHE A 65 -6.31 7.19 12.50
C PHE A 65 -5.63 8.53 12.76
N GLU A 66 -4.41 8.49 13.30
CA GLU A 66 -3.56 9.66 13.50
C GLU A 66 -2.47 9.68 12.43
N ARG A 67 -2.75 10.34 11.30
CA ARG A 67 -1.83 10.42 10.16
C ARG A 67 -1.42 11.87 9.89
N PRO A 68 -0.14 12.12 9.56
CA PRO A 68 0.41 13.49 9.51
C PRO A 68 -0.15 14.35 8.38
N TRP A 69 -0.87 13.76 7.43
CA TRP A 69 -1.44 14.46 6.28
C TRP A 69 -2.94 14.77 6.41
N PHE A 70 -3.57 14.51 7.55
CA PHE A 70 -4.95 14.95 7.76
C PHE A 70 -5.01 16.47 7.97
N GLY A 71 -5.82 17.14 7.15
CA GLY A 71 -6.02 18.59 7.13
C GLY A 71 -6.23 19.11 5.70
N ASP A 72 -6.43 20.43 5.58
CA ASP A 72 -7.02 21.02 4.36
C ASP A 72 -6.02 21.81 3.50
N THR A 73 -4.71 21.73 3.79
CA THR A 73 -3.71 22.47 3.04
C THR A 73 -3.17 21.68 1.85
N MET A 74 -2.76 22.40 0.79
CA MET A 74 -2.08 21.78 -0.36
C MET A 74 -0.77 21.09 0.02
N ALA A 75 -0.09 21.56 1.08
CA ALA A 75 1.12 20.91 1.58
C ALA A 75 0.81 19.51 2.12
N LEU A 76 -0.28 19.36 2.89
CA LEU A 76 -0.73 18.06 3.41
C LEU A 76 -1.23 17.15 2.28
N ALA A 77 -1.90 17.71 1.26
CA ALA A 77 -2.29 16.95 0.07
C ALA A 77 -1.07 16.38 -0.69
N ARG A 78 0.01 17.17 -0.82
CA ARG A 78 1.27 16.70 -1.41
C ARG A 78 1.95 15.64 -0.55
N LEU A 79 2.02 15.83 0.76
CA LEU A 79 2.55 14.83 1.69
C LEU A 79 1.78 13.49 1.58
N LYS A 80 0.45 13.54 1.52
CA LYS A 80 -0.39 12.35 1.33
C LYS A 80 -0.06 11.63 0.02
N ALA A 81 0.19 12.39 -1.06
CA ALA A 81 0.61 11.82 -2.33
C ALA A 81 2.00 11.18 -2.24
N ASP A 82 2.98 11.86 -1.64
CA ASP A 82 4.33 11.31 -1.45
C ASP A 82 4.30 9.99 -0.65
N VAL A 83 3.52 9.93 0.43
CA VAL A 83 3.34 8.70 1.23
C VAL A 83 2.60 7.62 0.43
N ALA A 84 1.67 7.99 -0.44
CA ALA A 84 0.97 7.04 -1.28
C ALA A 84 1.90 6.34 -2.27
N PHE A 85 2.74 7.11 -2.97
CA PHE A 85 3.74 6.55 -3.88
C PHE A 85 4.80 5.72 -3.13
N GLU A 86 5.21 6.11 -1.91
CA GLU A 86 6.06 5.27 -1.06
C GLU A 86 5.43 3.88 -0.81
N MET A 87 4.13 3.82 -0.52
CA MET A 87 3.43 2.55 -0.32
C MET A 87 3.34 1.73 -1.62
N PHE A 88 3.17 2.39 -2.77
CA PHE A 88 3.10 1.72 -4.07
C PHE A 88 4.45 1.07 -4.41
N ASP A 89 5.54 1.80 -4.23
CA ASP A 89 6.91 1.26 -4.39
C ASP A 89 7.16 0.06 -3.46
N ILE A 90 6.72 0.13 -2.20
CA ILE A 90 6.84 -0.98 -1.24
C ILE A 90 6.07 -2.22 -1.70
N LEU A 91 4.87 -2.05 -2.26
CA LEU A 91 4.02 -3.13 -2.73
C LEU A 91 4.36 -3.61 -4.16
N GLY A 92 5.26 -2.90 -4.86
CA GLY A 92 5.59 -3.15 -6.26
C GLY A 92 4.47 -2.79 -7.22
N GLN A 93 3.81 -1.65 -7.03
CA GLN A 93 2.68 -1.14 -7.83
C GLN A 93 2.99 0.20 -8.51
#